data_AF-A0A958YS70-F1
#
_entry.id   AF-A0A958YS70-F1
#
_cell.length_a   1.000
_cell.length_b   1.000
_cell.length_c   1.000
_cell.angle_alpha   90.00
_cell.angle_beta   90.00
_cell.angle_gamma   90.00
#
_symmetry.space_group_name_H-M   'P 1'
#
loop_
_entity.id
_entity.type
_entity.pdbx_description
1 polymer ?
#
loop_
_entity_poly.entity_id
_entity_poly.type
_entity_poly.pdbx_seq_one_letter_code
_entity_poly.pdbx_strand_id
1 'polypeptide(L)'
;MCKNITSFQNPLIKQIVLLQEKSRERRKTQLFVIEGLREISLAIKGGYLLKTLLFCPKIISEEEIFILKETANSEVEFIEIASDIYEKLAYRSSTEGVLAIAQSKDLS
;
A
#
# COMPACT_ATOMS: atom_id res chain seq x y z
N MET A 1 -0.48 11.62 14.39
CA MET A 1 -1.49 10.58 14.67
C MET A 1 -1.62 9.75 13.40
N CYS A 2 -1.21 8.48 13.40
CA CYS A 2 -1.38 7.60 12.24
C CYS A 2 -2.85 7.17 12.17
N LYS A 3 -3.48 7.18 10.99
CA LYS A 3 -4.84 6.63 10.85
C LYS A 3 -4.78 5.11 11.06
N ASN A 4 -5.78 4.56 11.72
CA ASN A 4 -5.91 3.12 11.96
C ASN A 4 -7.22 2.61 11.33
N ILE A 5 -7.15 1.55 10.53
CA ILE A 5 -8.31 0.91 9.93
C ILE A 5 -8.44 -0.52 10.45
N THR A 6 -9.59 -0.79 11.06
CA THR A 6 -9.96 -2.11 11.61
C THR A 6 -11.22 -2.70 10.98
N SER A 7 -11.88 -1.99 10.05
CA SER A 7 -13.11 -2.44 9.40
C SER A 7 -12.92 -2.77 7.92
N PHE A 8 -13.30 -3.98 7.51
CA PHE A 8 -13.40 -4.40 6.11
C PHE A 8 -14.38 -3.57 5.27
N GLN A 9 -15.32 -2.87 5.90
CA GLN A 9 -16.29 -2.05 5.19
C GLN A 9 -15.71 -0.69 4.79
N ASN A 10 -14.51 -0.35 5.27
CA ASN A 10 -13.85 0.90 4.98
C ASN A 10 -13.70 1.10 3.45
N PRO A 11 -14.06 2.28 2.91
CA PRO A 11 -14.01 2.55 1.48
C PRO A 11 -12.64 2.31 0.84
N LEU A 12 -11.54 2.61 1.55
CA LEU A 12 -10.18 2.40 1.07
C LEU A 12 -9.89 0.92 0.87
N ILE A 13 -10.30 0.06 1.81
CA ILE A 13 -10.11 -1.39 1.73
C ILE A 13 -10.87 -1.95 0.51
N LYS A 14 -12.11 -1.49 0.29
CA LYS A 14 -12.88 -1.86 -0.90
C LYS A 14 -12.22 -1.39 -2.20
N GLN A 15 -11.64 -0.18 -2.20
CA GLN A 15 -10.91 0.35 -3.35
C GLN A 15 -9.68 -0.50 -3.67
N ILE A 16 -8.89 -0.89 -2.67
CA ILE A 16 -7.69 -1.73 -2.85
C ILE A 16 -8.09 -3.05 -3.52
N VAL A 17 -9.14 -3.72 -3.04
CA VAL A 17 -9.65 -4.96 -3.64
C VAL A 17 -10.03 -4.75 -5.11
N LEU A 18 -10.75 -3.66 -5.42
CA LEU A 18 -11.11 -3.33 -6.81
C LEU A 18 -9.88 -3.06 -7.69
N LEU A 19 -8.86 -2.38 -7.16
CA LEU A 19 -7.61 -2.12 -7.88
C LEU A 19 -6.82 -3.40 -8.15
N GLN A 20 -6.83 -4.37 -7.23
CA GLN A 20 -6.20 -5.68 -7.41
C GLN A 20 -6.94 -6.50 -8.49
N GLU A 21 -8.26 -6.61 -8.37
CA GLU A 21 -9.08 -7.50 -9.21
C GLU A 21 -9.34 -6.95 -10.62
N LYS A 22 -9.51 -5.63 -10.78
CA LYS A 22 -10.06 -5.04 -12.01
C LYS A 22 -9.07 -4.14 -12.72
N SER A 23 -8.58 -4.59 -13.87
CA SER A 23 -7.74 -3.78 -14.77
C SER A 23 -8.40 -2.48 -15.21
N ARG A 24 -9.73 -2.48 -15.41
CA ARG A 24 -10.50 -1.28 -15.73
C ARG A 24 -10.42 -0.22 -14.63
N GLU A 25 -10.42 -0.64 -13.36
CA GLU A 25 -10.33 0.29 -12.24
C GLU A 25 -8.96 0.96 -12.20
N ARG A 26 -7.88 0.19 -12.39
CA ARG A 26 -6.51 0.72 -12.49
C ARG A 26 -6.38 1.75 -13.61
N ARG A 27 -6.90 1.46 -14.81
CA ARG A 27 -6.87 2.40 -15.95
C ARG A 27 -7.69 3.67 -15.69
N LYS A 28 -8.86 3.53 -15.07
CA LYS A 28 -9.75 4.67 -14.76
C LYS A 28 -9.13 5.59 -13.72
N THR A 29 -8.54 5.01 -12.68
CA THR A 29 -8.00 5.75 -11.53
C THR A 29 -6.55 6.18 -11.72
N GLN A 30 -5.83 5.56 -12.66
CA GLN A 30 -4.37 5.68 -12.79
C GLN A 30 -3.65 5.26 -11.50
N LEU A 31 -4.21 4.29 -10.79
CA LEU A 31 -3.67 3.75 -9.55
C LEU A 31 -3.44 2.25 -9.67
N PHE A 32 -2.48 1.75 -8.91
CA PHE A 32 -2.25 0.32 -8.75
C PHE A 32 -1.73 0.01 -7.35
N VAL A 33 -1.86 -1.25 -6.96
CA VAL A 33 -1.41 -1.76 -5.66
C VAL A 33 -0.04 -2.40 -5.81
N ILE A 34 0.84 -2.10 -4.87
CA ILE A 34 2.17 -2.71 -4.72
C ILE A 34 2.17 -3.40 -3.37
N GLU A 35 2.54 -4.68 -3.36
CA GLU A 35 2.63 -5.49 -2.15
C GLU A 35 4.09 -5.89 -1.97
N GLY A 36 4.58 -5.78 -0.73
CA GLY A 36 5.94 -6.16 -0.36
C GLY A 36 6.89 -4.98 -0.19
N LEU A 37 7.78 -5.10 0.80
CA LEU A 37 8.81 -4.13 1.15
C LEU A 37 9.78 -3.89 -0.01
N ARG A 38 10.19 -4.97 -0.67
CA ARG A 38 11.14 -4.90 -1.78
C ARG A 38 10.54 -4.15 -2.97
N GLU A 39 9.32 -4.51 -3.36
CA GLU A 39 8.60 -3.92 -4.48
C GLU A 39 8.30 -2.44 -4.23
N ILE A 40 7.86 -2.09 -3.01
CA ILE A 40 7.62 -0.69 -2.60
C ILE A 40 8.92 0.10 -2.65
N SER A 41 10.01 -0.45 -2.11
CA SER A 41 11.32 0.21 -2.14
C SER A 41 11.82 0.45 -3.57
N LEU A 42 11.60 -0.51 -4.47
CA LEU A 42 11.93 -0.37 -5.89
C LEU A 42 11.06 0.68 -6.59
N ALA A 43 9.76 0.74 -6.25
CA ALA A 43 8.86 1.76 -6.80
C ALA A 43 9.27 3.17 -6.38
N ILE A 44 9.62 3.36 -5.10
CA ILE A 44 10.15 4.63 -4.58
C ILE A 44 11.44 5.01 -5.33
N LYS A 45 12.41 4.09 -5.44
CA LYS A 45 13.67 4.32 -6.19
C LYS A 45 13.43 4.60 -7.68
N GLY A 46 12.41 3.97 -8.26
CA GLY A 46 11.96 4.20 -9.63
C GLY A 46 11.19 5.51 -9.82
N GLY A 47 11.04 6.33 -8.77
CA GLY A 47 10.35 7.61 -8.79
C GLY A 47 8.86 7.49 -9.02
N TYR A 48 8.22 6.41 -8.53
CA TYR A 48 6.77 6.34 -8.47
C TYR A 48 6.26 7.16 -7.29
N LEU A 49 5.13 7.85 -7.48
CA LEU A 49 4.47 8.58 -6.41
C LEU A 49 3.54 7.63 -5.68
N LEU A 50 3.84 7.36 -4.43
CA LEU A 50 2.92 6.64 -3.55
C LEU A 50 1.83 7.65 -3.08
N LYS A 51 0.61 7.16 -2.93
CA LYS A 51 -0.52 7.91 -2.35
C LYS A 51 -0.83 7.45 -0.95
N THR A 52 -0.78 6.14 -0.73
CA THR A 52 -1.08 5.54 0.57
C THR A 52 -0.17 4.35 0.80
N LEU A 53 0.34 4.21 2.01
CA LEU A 53 1.06 3.04 2.48
C LEU A 53 0.34 2.47 3.69
N LEU A 54 -0.15 1.25 3.56
CA LEU A 54 -0.83 0.50 4.60
C LEU A 54 0.16 -0.48 5.23
N PHE A 55 0.22 -0.52 6.56
CA PHE A 55 1.15 -1.39 7.28
C PHE A 55 0.50 -2.05 8.48
N CYS A 56 0.89 -3.30 8.78
CA CYS A 56 0.45 -4.05 9.94
C CYS A 56 1.58 -4.16 10.95
N PRO A 57 1.55 -3.43 12.08
CA PRO A 57 2.66 -3.34 13.04
C PRO A 57 2.92 -4.65 13.79
N LYS A 58 2.03 -5.65 13.65
CA LYS A 58 2.27 -7.01 14.16
C LYS A 58 3.22 -7.82 13.28
N ILE A 59 3.47 -7.37 12.05
CA ILE A 59 4.18 -8.13 11.01
C ILE A 59 5.45 -7.40 10.58
N ILE A 60 5.34 -6.11 10.26
CA ILE A 60 6.48 -5.26 9.87
C ILE A 60 7.16 -4.63 11.11
N SER A 61 8.47 -4.45 11.06
CA SER A 61 9.21 -3.78 12.13
C SER A 61 9.05 -2.25 12.11
N GLU A 62 9.21 -1.60 13.26
CA GLU A 62 9.20 -0.14 13.36
C GLU A 62 10.33 0.52 12.55
N GLU A 63 11.49 -0.13 12.46
CA GLU A 63 12.63 0.34 11.68
C GLU A 63 12.30 0.39 10.18
N GLU A 64 11.67 -0.65 9.64
CA GLU A 64 11.24 -0.67 8.24
C GLU A 64 10.17 0.40 7.95
N ILE A 65 9.22 0.60 8.87
CA ILE A 65 8.24 1.69 8.75
C ILE A 65 8.94 3.06 8.73
N PHE A 66 9.94 3.26 9.59
CA PHE A 66 10.71 4.50 9.64
C PHE A 66 11.47 4.75 8.34
N ILE A 67 12.16 3.74 7.81
CA ILE A 67 12.86 3.82 6.52
C ILE A 67 11.88 4.16 5.38
N LEU A 68 10.71 3.55 5.36
CA LEU A 68 9.68 3.85 4.36
C LEU A 68 9.19 5.29 4.45
N LYS A 69 9.02 5.84 5.66
CA LYS A 69 8.64 7.24 5.86
C LYS A 69 9.68 8.22 5.36
N GLU A 70 10.96 7.93 5.59
CA GLU A 70 12.08 8.79 5.16
C GLU A 70 12.32 8.73 3.65
N THR A 71 12.02 7.60 3.01
CA THR A 71 12.29 7.38 1.59
C THR A 71 11.12 7.70 0.67
N ALA A 72 9.88 7.61 1.18
CA ALA A 72 8.68 7.90 0.41
C ALA A 72 8.53 9.39 0.08
N ASN A 73 7.69 9.72 -0.90
CA ASN A 73 7.34 11.11 -1.19
C ASN A 73 6.56 11.74 -0.04
N SER A 74 6.65 13.06 0.13
CA SER A 74 6.05 13.80 1.25
C SER A 74 4.52 13.75 1.33
N GLU A 75 3.85 13.36 0.24
CA GLU A 75 2.39 13.28 0.16
C GLU A 75 1.82 11.92 0.61
N VAL A 76 2.65 10.96 0.97
CA VAL A 76 2.19 9.60 1.29
C VAL A 76 1.47 9.56 2.62
N GLU A 77 0.24 9.05 2.58
CA GLU A 77 -0.50 8.75 3.80
C GLU A 77 -0.11 7.38 4.35
N PHE A 78 0.40 7.36 5.59
CA PHE A 78 0.70 6.12 6.31
C PHE A 78 -0.49 5.69 7.17
N ILE A 79 -0.98 4.48 6.95
CA ILE A 79 -2.17 3.94 7.59
C ILE A 79 -1.84 2.60 8.24
N GLU A 80 -2.09 2.51 9.54
CA GLU A 80 -2.02 1.25 10.26
C GLU A 80 -3.28 0.42 9.97
N ILE A 81 -3.10 -0.89 9.73
CA ILE A 81 -4.20 -1.82 9.52
C ILE A 81 -4.12 -3.04 10.45
N ALA A 82 -5.29 -3.53 10.84
CA ALA A 82 -5.41 -4.78 11.58
C ALA A 82 -4.91 -5.98 10.75
N SER A 83 -4.45 -7.03 11.44
CA SER A 83 -3.85 -8.21 10.81
C SER A 83 -4.82 -8.97 9.91
N ASP A 84 -6.08 -9.07 10.31
CA ASP A 84 -7.16 -9.69 9.52
C ASP A 84 -7.44 -8.92 8.22
N ILE A 85 -7.33 -7.59 8.25
CA ILE A 85 -7.41 -6.75 7.06
C ILE A 85 -6.22 -6.99 6.14
N TYR A 86 -5.00 -7.03 6.70
CA TYR A 86 -3.81 -7.33 5.93
C TYR A 86 -3.91 -8.70 5.25
N GLU A 87 -4.30 -9.74 5.99
CA GLU A 87 -4.49 -11.11 5.48
C GLU A 87 -5.49 -11.18 4.32
N LYS A 88 -6.54 -10.37 4.35
CA LYS A 88 -7.51 -10.31 3.24
C LYS A 88 -6.96 -9.61 2.01
N LEU A 89 -6.11 -8.60 2.20
CA LEU A 89 -5.57 -7.78 1.10
C LEU A 89 -4.32 -8.40 0.47
N ALA A 90 -3.53 -9.15 1.23
CA ALA A 90 -2.33 -9.81 0.76
C ALA A 90 -2.70 -10.88 -0.28
N TYR A 91 -2.16 -10.75 -1.50
CA TYR A 91 -2.40 -11.73 -2.57
C TYR A 91 -1.55 -12.98 -2.39
N ARG A 92 -0.38 -12.84 -1.76
CA ARG A 92 0.52 -13.95 -1.40
C ARG A 92 0.63 -14.04 0.11
N SER A 93 0.96 -15.22 0.62
CA SER A 93 1.28 -15.44 2.05
C SER A 93 2.54 -14.68 2.54
N SER A 94 3.03 -13.69 1.80
CA SER A 94 4.21 -12.90 2.14
C SER A 94 3.98 -12.13 3.44
N THR A 95 4.88 -12.37 4.37
CA THR A 95 4.84 -11.90 5.77
C THR A 95 5.49 -10.53 5.92
N GLU A 96 5.44 -9.65 4.92
CA GLU A 96 6.16 -8.37 4.95
C GLU A 96 5.33 -7.23 5.55
N GLY A 97 4.03 -7.46 5.79
CA GLY A 97 3.19 -6.57 6.59
C GLY A 97 2.88 -5.21 5.94
N VAL A 98 3.15 -5.03 4.65
CA VAL A 98 2.99 -3.74 3.96
C VAL A 98 2.34 -3.86 2.58
N LEU A 99 1.49 -2.89 2.24
CA LEU A 99 0.98 -2.62 0.90
C LEU A 99 1.02 -1.12 0.62
N ALA A 100 1.11 -0.74 -0.65
CA ALA A 100 1.00 0.65 -1.07
C ALA A 100 0.07 0.81 -2.28
N ILE A 101 -0.56 1.97 -2.38
CA ILE A 101 -1.23 2.46 -3.57
C ILE A 101 -0.31 3.48 -4.23
N ALA A 102 0.02 3.26 -5.49
CA ALA A 102 0.91 4.10 -6.27
C ALA A 102 0.21 4.64 -7.52
N GLN A 103 0.64 5.82 -7.97
CA GLN A 103 0.19 6.40 -9.24
C GLN A 103 0.93 5.74 -10.40
N SER A 104 0.18 5.31 -11.42
CA SER A 104 0.75 4.83 -12.68
C SER A 104 1.45 5.97 -13.42
N LYS A 105 2.59 5.66 -14.04
CA LYS A 105 3.24 6.58 -14.99
C LYS A 105 2.62 6.37 -16.36
N ASP A 106 2.28 7.46 -17.05
CA ASP A 106 2.04 7.39 -18.48
C ASP A 106 3.37 7.06 -19.16
N LEU A 107 3.44 5.89 -19.79
CA LEU A 107 4.57 5.42 -20.58
C LEU A 107 4.36 5.71 -22.08
N SER A 108 3.64 6.80 -22.38
CA SER A 108 3.38 7.28 -23.74
C SER A 108 4.66 7.65 -24.47
#